data_AF-A0A7S1MQP0-F1
#
_entry.id   AF-A0A7S1MQP0-F1
#
_cell.length_a   1.000
_cell.length_b   1.000
_cell.length_c   1.000
_cell.angle_alpha   90.00
_cell.angle_beta   90.00
_cell.angle_gamma   90.00
#
_symmetry.space_group_name_H-M   'P 1'
#
loop_
_entity.id
_entity.type
_entity.pdbx_description
1 polymer ?
#
loop_
_entity_poly.entity_id
_entity_poly.type
_entity_poly.pdbx_seq_one_letter_code
_entity_poly.pdbx_strand_id
1 'polypeptide(L)'
;GAYAFRACPALETVIFPRGLEDILEGVLSDCPRLVSVDCSQCASLRYIGGGAFQSCGALEIVAFPPSIGTIDEGVISHCTTLAHVDLRACTSLRVISAGVLRACDALETILFPPSLEEIGDGALSECPMLVNVDLSACAALRRIGSAFRRCFALECVLFPPRLRVIGDDAFSYCKVAKVDVSACASLRVIGRAAFRGCDALESVLFPPGLEQIGHSVLSDCPMLVHVDLGACALLRVFSDYVFSNCSALASMLFPPHLEAIGHGALSDCPKLRRADLSACASLRVIGASA
;
A
#
# COMPACT_ATOMS: atom_id res chain seq x y z
N GLY A 1 9.95 3.16 30.60
CA GLY A 1 8.49 3.31 30.74
C GLY A 1 7.94 3.96 29.50
N ALA A 2 6.63 3.88 29.25
CA ALA A 2 6.00 4.61 28.14
C ALA A 2 6.32 6.11 28.25
N TYR A 3 6.56 6.77 27.12
CA TYR A 3 6.84 8.20 27.04
C TYR A 3 8.06 8.70 27.83
N ALA A 4 9.00 7.82 28.21
CA ALA A 4 10.10 8.14 29.13
C ALA A 4 11.02 9.29 28.67
N PHE A 5 11.25 9.42 27.37
CA PHE A 5 12.08 10.46 26.75
C PHE A 5 11.28 11.29 25.75
N ARG A 6 9.94 11.30 25.85
CA ARG A 6 9.11 12.10 24.95
C ARG A 6 9.51 13.57 25.00
N ALA A 7 9.54 14.21 23.84
CA ALA A 7 9.79 15.64 23.70
C ALA A 7 11.13 16.11 24.29
N CYS A 8 12.17 15.27 24.27
CA CYS A 8 13.51 15.67 24.69
C CYS A 8 14.20 16.52 23.59
N PRO A 9 14.27 17.86 23.72
CA PRO A 9 14.62 18.73 22.60
C PRO A 9 16.11 18.71 22.24
N ALA A 10 16.95 18.20 23.13
CA ALA A 10 18.42 18.13 22.99
C ALA A 10 18.93 16.70 22.80
N LEU A 11 18.05 15.69 22.77
CA LEU A 11 18.46 14.29 22.65
C LEU A 11 18.83 13.98 21.20
N GLU A 12 20.10 13.67 20.96
CA GLU A 12 20.65 13.39 19.62
C GLU A 12 20.86 11.90 19.34
N THR A 13 21.23 11.14 20.37
CA THR A 13 21.52 9.70 20.28
C THR A 13 21.01 8.96 21.51
N VAL A 14 20.71 7.68 21.33
CA VAL A 14 20.33 6.76 22.42
C VAL A 14 21.10 5.47 22.26
N ILE A 15 21.64 4.95 23.36
CA ILE A 15 22.30 3.64 23.39
C ILE A 15 21.39 2.68 24.13
N PHE A 16 20.91 1.65 23.42
CA PHE A 16 20.07 0.62 24.01
C PHE A 16 20.91 -0.54 24.58
N PRO A 17 20.56 -1.08 25.76
CA PRO A 17 21.23 -2.25 26.30
C PRO A 17 20.90 -3.51 25.48
N ARG A 18 21.88 -4.40 25.25
CA ARG A 18 21.70 -5.62 24.43
C ARG A 18 20.59 -6.56 24.92
N GLY A 19 20.33 -6.54 26.23
CA GLY A 19 19.27 -7.32 26.87
C GLY A 19 17.90 -6.64 26.89
N LEU A 20 17.70 -5.55 26.16
CA LEU A 20 16.41 -4.89 26.06
C LEU A 20 15.38 -5.82 25.40
N GLU A 21 14.24 -6.01 26.06
CA GLU A 21 13.16 -6.91 25.60
C GLU A 21 12.03 -6.14 24.92
N ASP A 22 11.72 -4.93 25.42
CA ASP A 22 10.62 -4.11 24.94
C ASP A 22 10.99 -2.62 24.89
N ILE A 23 10.52 -1.94 23.85
CA ILE A 23 10.40 -0.47 23.80
C ILE A 23 8.91 -0.16 23.89
N LEU A 24 8.49 0.56 24.92
CA LEU A 24 7.09 0.89 25.14
C LEU A 24 6.63 2.08 24.27
N GLU A 25 5.33 2.32 24.30
CA GLU A 25 4.66 3.40 23.57
C GLU A 25 5.33 4.77 23.80
N GLY A 26 5.55 5.49 22.70
CA GLY A 26 6.02 6.87 22.69
C GLY A 26 7.35 7.14 23.40
N VAL A 27 8.15 6.11 23.68
CA VAL A 27 9.36 6.21 24.54
C VAL A 27 10.29 7.34 24.12
N LEU A 28 10.44 7.60 22.82
CA LEU A 28 11.30 8.62 22.22
C LEU A 28 10.52 9.53 21.27
N SER A 29 9.20 9.62 21.40
CA SER A 29 8.40 10.46 20.50
C SER A 29 8.74 11.95 20.64
N ASP A 30 8.49 12.72 19.59
CA ASP A 30 8.67 14.18 19.55
C ASP A 30 10.10 14.65 19.89
N CYS A 31 11.13 13.84 19.62
CA CYS A 31 12.54 14.24 19.83
C CYS A 31 13.12 14.87 18.55
N PRO A 32 13.10 16.22 18.40
CA PRO A 32 13.39 16.89 17.13
C PRO A 32 14.86 16.83 16.70
N ARG A 33 15.76 16.41 17.59
CA ARG A 33 17.20 16.31 17.33
C ARG A 33 17.71 14.88 17.29
N LEU A 34 16.85 13.88 17.51
CA LEU A 34 17.27 12.49 17.53
C LEU A 34 17.67 12.05 16.11
N VAL A 35 18.95 11.78 15.89
CA VAL A 35 19.50 11.49 14.56
C VAL A 35 19.49 9.99 14.25
N SER A 36 19.70 9.16 15.28
CA SER A 36 19.86 7.72 15.11
C SER A 36 19.21 6.91 16.24
N VAL A 37 18.53 5.84 15.82
CA VAL A 37 18.00 4.78 16.67
C VAL A 37 18.51 3.44 16.15
N ASP A 38 19.50 2.87 16.84
CA ASP A 38 20.05 1.55 16.51
C ASP A 38 19.68 0.53 17.60
N CYS A 39 18.72 -0.34 17.27
CA CYS A 39 18.33 -1.48 18.08
C CYS A 39 18.81 -2.82 17.51
N SER A 40 19.68 -2.82 16.48
CA SER A 40 20.13 -4.03 15.76
C SER A 40 20.81 -5.06 16.66
N GLN A 41 21.45 -4.61 17.74
CA GLN A 41 22.14 -5.45 18.72
C GLN A 41 21.25 -5.94 19.87
N CYS A 42 19.97 -5.56 19.91
CA CYS A 42 19.02 -5.96 20.95
C CYS A 42 18.39 -7.31 20.57
N ALA A 43 19.14 -8.41 20.72
CA ALA A 43 18.71 -9.74 20.29
C ALA A 43 17.44 -10.27 21.01
N SER A 44 17.14 -9.72 22.19
CA SER A 44 15.92 -10.04 22.95
C SER A 44 14.74 -9.12 22.63
N LEU A 45 14.94 -8.03 21.88
CA LEU A 45 13.86 -7.10 21.55
C LEU A 45 12.84 -7.80 20.64
N ARG A 46 11.59 -7.86 21.11
CA ARG A 46 10.47 -8.48 20.39
C ARG A 46 9.40 -7.49 19.99
N TYR A 47 9.27 -6.39 20.74
CA TYR A 47 8.18 -5.44 20.63
C TYR A 47 8.67 -3.99 20.71
N ILE A 48 8.12 -3.15 19.81
CA ILE A 48 8.27 -1.70 19.83
C ILE A 48 6.87 -1.11 19.77
N GLY A 49 6.45 -0.49 20.86
CA GLY A 49 5.10 0.03 21.03
C GLY A 49 4.82 1.27 20.19
N GLY A 50 3.52 1.56 20.07
CA GLY A 50 3.02 2.60 19.17
C GLY A 50 3.70 3.96 19.36
N GLY A 51 4.01 4.63 18.24
CA GLY A 51 4.62 5.96 18.24
C GLY A 51 5.99 6.07 18.92
N ALA A 52 6.70 4.96 19.18
CA ALA A 52 7.95 4.99 19.96
C ALA A 52 8.99 6.01 19.47
N PHE A 53 9.08 6.25 18.16
CA PHE A 53 9.97 7.22 17.52
C PHE A 53 9.20 8.21 16.63
N GLN A 54 7.91 8.43 16.93
CA GLN A 54 7.07 9.34 16.17
C GLN A 54 7.61 10.78 16.23
N SER A 55 7.50 11.53 15.13
CA SER A 55 7.85 12.95 15.03
C SER A 55 9.32 13.25 15.39
N CYS A 56 10.21 12.27 15.25
CA CYS A 56 11.65 12.50 15.31
C CYS A 56 12.14 13.07 13.98
N GLY A 57 11.89 14.36 13.76
CA GLY A 57 12.09 15.04 12.47
C GLY A 57 13.55 15.13 11.97
N ALA A 58 14.53 14.76 12.79
CA ALA A 58 15.95 14.66 12.42
C ALA A 58 16.45 13.22 12.30
N LEU A 59 15.57 12.21 12.44
CA LEU A 59 15.95 10.80 12.40
C LEU A 59 16.37 10.41 10.99
N GLU A 60 17.63 10.05 10.83
CA GLU A 60 18.23 9.62 9.56
C GLU A 60 18.46 8.11 9.52
N ILE A 61 18.68 7.49 10.69
CA ILE A 61 19.03 6.08 10.81
C ILE A 61 18.08 5.39 11.77
N VAL A 62 17.44 4.33 11.28
CA VAL A 62 16.73 3.37 12.11
C VAL A 62 17.17 1.95 11.78
N ALA A 63 17.55 1.18 12.79
CA ALA A 63 17.97 -0.21 12.63
C ALA A 63 17.26 -1.10 13.64
N PHE A 64 16.58 -2.14 13.15
CA PHE A 64 15.86 -3.10 13.98
C PHE A 64 16.62 -4.44 14.07
N PRO A 65 16.47 -5.19 15.18
CA PRO A 65 17.09 -6.49 15.31
C PRO A 65 16.34 -7.56 14.51
N PRO A 66 16.99 -8.67 14.11
CA PRO A 66 16.35 -9.75 13.36
C PRO A 66 15.15 -10.40 14.05
N SER A 67 15.07 -10.24 15.37
CA SER A 67 14.05 -10.80 16.25
C SER A 67 12.75 -10.00 16.33
N ILE A 68 12.69 -8.80 15.75
CA ILE A 68 11.47 -7.99 15.80
C ILE A 68 10.32 -8.73 15.11
N GLY A 69 9.23 -9.00 15.84
CA GLY A 69 8.07 -9.72 15.32
C GLY A 69 7.03 -8.79 14.69
N THR A 70 6.82 -7.65 15.33
CA THR A 70 5.83 -6.64 14.97
C THR A 70 6.42 -5.25 15.21
N ILE A 71 6.18 -4.33 14.29
CA ILE A 71 6.39 -2.89 14.49
C ILE A 71 4.98 -2.28 14.62
N ASP A 72 4.66 -1.75 15.80
CA ASP A 72 3.31 -1.32 16.16
C ASP A 72 2.92 0.03 15.52
N GLU A 73 1.70 0.50 15.77
CA GLU A 73 1.14 1.66 15.10
C GLU A 73 2.04 2.92 15.18
N GLY A 74 2.34 3.54 14.04
CA GLY A 74 2.97 4.86 14.00
C GLY A 74 4.41 4.96 14.53
N VAL A 75 5.10 3.83 14.76
CA VAL A 75 6.43 3.80 15.42
C VAL A 75 7.45 4.79 14.85
N ILE A 76 7.47 5.02 13.53
CA ILE A 76 8.40 5.93 12.83
C ILE A 76 7.61 6.97 12.01
N SER A 77 6.37 7.28 12.41
CA SER A 77 5.54 8.25 11.70
C SER A 77 6.11 9.66 11.83
N HIS A 78 5.96 10.49 10.80
CA HIS A 78 6.42 11.88 10.75
C HIS A 78 7.94 12.06 10.97
N CYS A 79 8.75 11.03 10.71
CA CYS A 79 10.21 11.14 10.63
C CYS A 79 10.60 11.68 9.25
N THR A 80 10.62 13.01 9.12
CA THR A 80 10.68 13.71 7.82
C THR A 80 12.03 13.64 7.10
N THR A 81 13.12 13.29 7.80
CA THR A 81 14.48 13.16 7.22
C THR A 81 14.85 11.73 6.84
N LEU A 82 14.04 10.74 7.23
CA LEU A 82 14.38 9.33 7.06
C LEU A 82 14.25 8.93 5.59
N ALA A 83 15.38 8.83 4.89
CA ALA A 83 15.39 8.57 3.44
C ALA A 83 15.39 7.08 3.07
N HIS A 84 15.96 6.23 3.93
CA HIS A 84 16.16 4.82 3.65
C HIS A 84 15.79 3.95 4.85
N VAL A 85 15.00 2.91 4.62
CA VAL A 85 14.63 1.92 5.63
C VAL A 85 14.89 0.52 5.12
N ASP A 86 15.80 -0.21 5.78
CA ASP A 86 16.11 -1.60 5.43
C ASP A 86 15.58 -2.56 6.50
N LEU A 87 14.51 -3.28 6.16
CA LEU A 87 13.88 -4.28 7.01
C LEU A 87 14.29 -5.71 6.61
N ARG A 88 15.18 -5.92 5.63
CA ARG A 88 15.52 -7.27 5.12
C ARG A 88 16.08 -8.19 6.21
N ALA A 89 16.81 -7.63 7.17
CA ALA A 89 17.38 -8.38 8.29
C ALA A 89 16.32 -8.79 9.34
N CYS A 90 15.11 -8.20 9.31
CA CYS A 90 14.03 -8.46 10.25
C CYS A 90 13.31 -9.78 9.94
N THR A 91 14.01 -10.91 10.04
CA THR A 91 13.53 -12.24 9.63
C THR A 91 12.29 -12.75 10.38
N SER A 92 11.98 -12.16 11.54
CA SER A 92 10.79 -12.49 12.33
C SER A 92 9.61 -11.55 12.06
N LEU A 93 9.81 -10.46 11.29
CA LEU A 93 8.79 -9.43 11.08
C LEU A 93 7.68 -9.98 10.19
N ARG A 94 6.47 -10.05 10.76
CA ARG A 94 5.26 -10.53 10.05
C ARG A 94 4.35 -9.40 9.61
N VAL A 95 4.27 -8.34 10.42
CA VAL A 95 3.32 -7.25 10.20
C VAL A 95 4.02 -5.91 10.35
N ILE A 96 3.85 -5.05 9.34
CA ILE A 96 4.07 -3.61 9.46
C ILE A 96 2.70 -3.01 9.76
N SER A 97 2.49 -2.53 10.99
CA SER A 97 1.17 -2.08 11.45
C SER A 97 0.75 -0.74 10.82
N ALA A 98 -0.41 -0.25 11.24
CA ALA A 98 -0.95 0.99 10.71
C ALA A 98 0.00 2.17 10.93
N GLY A 99 0.13 3.05 9.93
CA GLY A 99 0.87 4.30 10.06
C GLY A 99 2.37 4.23 10.35
N VAL A 100 3.03 3.06 10.37
CA VAL A 100 4.42 2.88 10.86
C VAL A 100 5.42 3.89 10.28
N LEU A 101 5.33 4.20 8.99
CA LEU A 101 6.15 5.16 8.24
C LEU A 101 5.26 6.24 7.59
N ARG A 102 4.09 6.56 8.18
CA ARG A 102 3.21 7.61 7.66
C ARG A 102 3.94 8.96 7.65
N ALA A 103 3.81 9.71 6.56
CA ALA A 103 4.38 11.06 6.40
C ALA A 103 5.90 11.13 6.64
N CYS A 104 6.64 10.12 6.18
CA CYS A 104 8.10 10.20 6.06
C CYS A 104 8.47 10.92 4.76
N ASP A 105 8.54 12.25 4.82
CA ASP A 105 8.64 13.12 3.63
C ASP A 105 9.85 12.83 2.74
N ALA A 106 10.99 12.45 3.32
CA ALA A 106 12.21 12.13 2.59
C ALA A 106 12.33 10.65 2.19
N LEU A 107 11.39 9.76 2.55
CA LEU A 107 11.54 8.33 2.33
C LEU A 107 11.57 7.99 0.84
N GLU A 108 12.76 7.67 0.33
CA GLU A 108 12.99 7.30 -1.08
C GLU A 108 12.92 5.80 -1.30
N THR A 109 13.43 5.01 -0.33
CA THR A 109 13.55 3.56 -0.47
C THR A 109 13.18 2.83 0.80
N ILE A 110 12.41 1.75 0.64
CA ILE A 110 12.20 0.75 1.68
C ILE A 110 12.47 -0.64 1.14
N LEU A 111 13.17 -1.47 1.92
CA LEU A 111 13.45 -2.86 1.61
C LEU A 111 12.74 -3.77 2.61
N PHE A 112 11.88 -4.66 2.12
CA PHE A 112 11.02 -5.50 2.95
C PHE A 112 11.65 -6.88 3.23
N PRO A 113 11.33 -7.52 4.38
CA PRO A 113 11.78 -8.88 4.65
C PRO A 113 10.89 -9.91 3.95
N PRO A 114 11.44 -11.08 3.57
CA PRO A 114 10.66 -12.15 2.92
C PRO A 114 9.60 -12.77 3.84
N SER A 115 9.72 -12.57 5.16
CA SER A 115 8.81 -13.05 6.20
C SER A 115 7.49 -12.28 6.31
N LEU A 116 7.39 -11.12 5.65
CA LEU A 116 6.27 -10.18 5.76
C LEU A 116 4.96 -10.80 5.25
N GLU A 117 3.92 -10.74 6.08
CA GLU A 117 2.59 -11.29 5.83
C GLU A 117 1.54 -10.21 5.57
N GLU A 118 1.70 -9.04 6.19
CA GLU A 118 0.78 -7.90 6.06
C GLU A 118 1.48 -6.54 6.13
N ILE A 119 1.02 -5.62 5.28
CA ILE A 119 1.28 -4.19 5.39
C ILE A 119 -0.04 -3.51 5.74
N GLY A 120 -0.12 -2.91 6.92
CA GLY A 120 -1.33 -2.34 7.50
C GLY A 120 -1.78 -1.02 6.87
N ASP A 121 -2.89 -0.50 7.40
CA ASP A 121 -3.53 0.71 6.89
C ASP A 121 -2.67 1.96 7.11
N GLY A 122 -2.47 2.74 6.05
CA GLY A 122 -1.63 3.93 6.08
C GLY A 122 -0.16 3.70 6.44
N ALA A 123 0.33 2.45 6.45
CA ALA A 123 1.67 2.09 6.90
C ALA A 123 2.79 2.93 6.27
N LEU A 124 2.66 3.33 5.01
CA LEU A 124 3.57 4.21 4.27
C LEU A 124 2.80 5.34 3.57
N SER A 125 1.64 5.76 4.12
CA SER A 125 0.84 6.79 3.46
C SER A 125 1.53 8.14 3.56
N GLU A 126 1.35 8.96 2.53
CA GLU A 126 1.90 10.32 2.46
C GLU A 126 3.44 10.33 2.49
N CYS A 127 4.09 9.36 1.84
CA CYS A 127 5.54 9.37 1.56
C CYS A 127 5.78 9.89 0.12
N PRO A 128 5.88 11.21 -0.10
CA PRO A 128 5.87 11.81 -1.43
C PRO A 128 7.10 11.49 -2.27
N MET A 129 8.22 11.08 -1.66
CA MET A 129 9.49 10.77 -2.34
C MET A 129 9.68 9.28 -2.64
N LEU A 130 8.76 8.41 -2.20
CA LEU A 130 8.90 6.97 -2.41
C LEU A 130 8.62 6.62 -3.87
N VAL A 131 9.65 6.23 -4.61
CA VAL A 131 9.56 6.03 -6.07
C VAL A 131 9.24 4.58 -6.46
N ASN A 132 9.86 3.62 -5.77
CA ASN A 132 9.78 2.21 -6.12
C ASN A 132 9.51 1.35 -4.89
N VAL A 133 8.60 0.38 -5.05
CA VAL A 133 8.25 -0.59 -4.02
C VAL A 133 8.38 -2.00 -4.58
N ASP A 134 9.36 -2.75 -4.11
CA ASP A 134 9.54 -4.16 -4.47
C ASP A 134 9.01 -5.07 -3.36
N LEU A 135 7.85 -5.69 -3.61
CA LEU A 135 7.24 -6.70 -2.75
C LEU A 135 7.39 -8.11 -3.34
N SER A 136 8.10 -8.28 -4.46
CA SER A 136 8.20 -9.56 -5.18
C SER A 136 8.85 -10.66 -4.33
N ALA A 137 9.80 -10.30 -3.48
CA ALA A 137 10.47 -11.20 -2.53
C ALA A 137 9.63 -11.54 -1.28
N CYS A 138 8.52 -10.82 -1.04
CA CYS A 138 7.65 -11.03 0.12
C CYS A 138 6.68 -12.20 -0.13
N ALA A 139 7.21 -13.42 -0.22
CA ALA A 139 6.44 -14.62 -0.58
C ALA A 139 5.31 -14.98 0.41
N ALA A 140 5.38 -14.47 1.65
CA ALA A 140 4.35 -14.67 2.66
C ALA A 140 3.24 -13.60 2.62
N LEU A 141 3.42 -12.50 1.88
CA LEU A 141 2.52 -11.34 1.92
C LEU A 141 1.15 -11.69 1.37
N ARG A 142 0.12 -11.49 2.20
CA ARG A 142 -1.29 -11.78 1.87
C ARG A 142 -2.13 -10.53 1.73
N ARG A 143 -1.79 -9.45 2.43
CA ARG A 143 -2.62 -8.24 2.48
C ARG A 143 -1.75 -6.98 2.44
N ILE A 144 -2.19 -6.04 1.62
CA ILE A 144 -1.75 -4.65 1.63
C ILE A 144 -3.00 -3.83 1.99
N GLY A 145 -2.97 -3.08 3.10
CA GLY A 145 -4.03 -2.15 3.49
C GLY A 145 -4.00 -0.87 2.66
N SER A 146 -4.44 0.25 3.22
CA SER A 146 -4.31 1.61 2.64
C SER A 146 -2.86 2.14 2.60
N ALA A 147 -1.89 1.25 2.39
CA ALA A 147 -0.50 1.40 2.78
C ALA A 147 0.25 2.53 2.06
N PHE A 148 0.03 2.73 0.77
CA PHE A 148 0.80 3.68 -0.06
C PHE A 148 -0.05 4.87 -0.54
N ARG A 149 -1.16 5.14 0.15
CA ARG A 149 -2.03 6.28 -0.17
C ARG A 149 -1.24 7.59 -0.22
N ARG A 150 -1.35 8.34 -1.31
CA ARG A 150 -0.67 9.64 -1.55
C ARG A 150 0.86 9.55 -1.58
N CYS A 151 1.43 8.41 -1.96
CA CYS A 151 2.83 8.35 -2.39
C CYS A 151 2.97 8.91 -3.80
N PHE A 152 3.05 10.24 -3.91
CA PHE A 152 2.92 10.98 -5.17
C PHE A 152 4.06 10.76 -6.18
N ALA A 153 5.17 10.14 -5.78
CA ALA A 153 6.26 9.75 -6.69
C ALA A 153 6.30 8.24 -6.97
N LEU A 154 5.38 7.44 -6.42
CA LEU A 154 5.43 5.99 -6.57
C LEU A 154 5.07 5.58 -7.99
N GLU A 155 6.07 5.19 -8.77
CA GLU A 155 5.97 4.87 -10.20
C GLU A 155 5.89 3.36 -10.48
N CYS A 156 6.53 2.55 -9.63
CA CYS A 156 6.62 1.10 -9.83
C CYS A 156 6.34 0.32 -8.54
N VAL A 157 5.49 -0.69 -8.66
CA VAL A 157 5.19 -1.65 -7.59
C VAL A 157 5.31 -3.06 -8.16
N LEU A 158 6.17 -3.89 -7.58
CA LEU A 158 6.29 -5.30 -7.90
C LEU A 158 5.54 -6.14 -6.87
N PHE A 159 4.52 -6.87 -7.28
CA PHE A 159 3.64 -7.63 -6.37
C PHE A 159 4.10 -9.08 -6.17
N PRO A 160 3.89 -9.68 -4.98
CA PRO A 160 4.19 -11.09 -4.73
C PRO A 160 3.07 -12.01 -5.21
N PRO A 161 3.38 -13.25 -5.62
CA PRO A 161 2.42 -14.17 -6.25
C PRO A 161 1.28 -14.64 -5.32
N ARG A 162 1.46 -14.52 -4.00
CA ARG A 162 0.56 -15.04 -2.96
C ARG A 162 -0.37 -13.98 -2.35
N LEU A 163 -0.30 -12.75 -2.84
CA LEU A 163 -1.16 -11.64 -2.42
C LEU A 163 -2.63 -12.03 -2.59
N ARG A 164 -3.46 -11.72 -1.59
CA ARG A 164 -4.90 -12.03 -1.56
C ARG A 164 -5.77 -10.78 -1.62
N VAL A 165 -5.31 -9.70 -1.00
CA VAL A 165 -6.08 -8.46 -0.84
C VAL A 165 -5.18 -7.25 -1.09
N ILE A 166 -5.64 -6.38 -1.98
CA ILE A 166 -5.24 -4.97 -2.04
C ILE A 166 -6.38 -4.18 -1.40
N GLY A 167 -6.10 -3.48 -0.32
CA GLY A 167 -7.08 -2.80 0.52
C GLY A 167 -7.59 -1.49 -0.08
N ASP A 168 -8.48 -0.86 0.66
CA ASP A 168 -9.04 0.44 0.29
C ASP A 168 -7.93 1.49 0.23
N ASP A 169 -7.98 2.37 -0.77
CA ASP A 169 -7.03 3.46 -1.00
C ASP A 169 -5.54 3.05 -1.08
N ALA A 170 -5.22 1.76 -1.22
CA ALA A 170 -3.87 1.19 -1.10
C ALA A 170 -2.79 1.94 -1.87
N PHE A 171 -3.10 2.38 -3.09
CA PHE A 171 -2.24 3.13 -4.00
C PHE A 171 -2.96 4.37 -4.55
N SER A 172 -3.93 4.92 -3.81
CA SER A 172 -4.67 6.10 -4.28
C SER A 172 -3.75 7.31 -4.37
N TYR A 173 -3.81 8.04 -5.49
CA TYR A 173 -2.96 9.18 -5.83
C TYR A 173 -1.46 8.84 -5.90
N CYS A 174 -1.12 7.64 -6.38
CA CYS A 174 0.23 7.27 -6.79
C CYS A 174 0.46 7.54 -8.28
N LYS A 175 1.71 7.57 -8.73
CA LYS A 175 2.07 7.75 -10.15
C LYS A 175 2.39 6.42 -10.84
N VAL A 176 1.76 5.33 -10.41
CA VAL A 176 2.04 4.01 -10.96
C VAL A 176 1.65 3.95 -12.44
N ALA A 177 2.62 3.71 -13.32
CA ALA A 177 2.37 3.70 -14.76
C ALA A 177 1.72 2.38 -15.23
N LYS A 178 2.07 1.28 -14.57
CA LYS A 178 1.54 -0.06 -14.82
C LYS A 178 1.29 -0.78 -13.50
N VAL A 179 0.14 -1.44 -13.42
CA VAL A 179 -0.18 -2.36 -12.32
C VAL A 179 -0.29 -3.78 -12.88
N ASP A 180 0.68 -4.63 -12.55
CA ASP A 180 0.69 -6.03 -12.99
C ASP A 180 0.44 -6.96 -11.80
N VAL A 181 -0.82 -7.38 -11.65
CA VAL A 181 -1.24 -8.36 -10.63
C VAL A 181 -1.66 -9.68 -11.27
N SER A 182 -1.33 -9.90 -12.55
CA SER A 182 -1.69 -11.12 -13.29
C SER A 182 -1.07 -12.38 -12.70
N ALA A 183 0.15 -12.27 -12.15
CA ALA A 183 0.85 -13.36 -11.47
C ALA A 183 0.35 -13.61 -10.03
N CYS A 184 -0.49 -12.74 -9.48
CA CYS A 184 -1.07 -12.87 -8.13
C CYS A 184 -2.26 -13.84 -8.15
N ALA A 185 -2.01 -15.13 -8.39
CA ALA A 185 -3.08 -16.14 -8.57
C ALA A 185 -4.02 -16.29 -7.35
N SER A 186 -3.60 -15.82 -6.17
CA SER A 186 -4.40 -15.81 -4.95
C SER A 186 -5.19 -14.51 -4.72
N LEU A 187 -5.01 -13.49 -5.55
CA LEU A 187 -5.67 -12.19 -5.37
C LEU A 187 -7.17 -12.35 -5.63
N ARG A 188 -7.98 -11.95 -4.65
CA ARG A 188 -9.44 -12.04 -4.68
C ARG A 188 -10.13 -10.69 -4.62
N VAL A 189 -9.56 -9.75 -3.88
CA VAL A 189 -10.20 -8.47 -3.58
C VAL A 189 -9.26 -7.32 -3.89
N ILE A 190 -9.77 -6.35 -4.66
CA ILE A 190 -9.20 -5.01 -4.78
C ILE A 190 -10.22 -4.03 -4.18
N GLY A 191 -9.82 -3.37 -3.10
CA GLY A 191 -10.65 -2.51 -2.27
C GLY A 191 -11.05 -1.20 -2.93
N ARG A 192 -11.93 -0.46 -2.25
CA ARG A 192 -12.45 0.84 -2.71
C ARG A 192 -11.30 1.79 -3.00
N ALA A 193 -11.37 2.49 -4.14
CA ALA A 193 -10.41 3.53 -4.52
C ALA A 193 -8.93 3.09 -4.53
N ALA A 194 -8.64 1.79 -4.60
CA ALA A 194 -7.28 1.27 -4.42
C ALA A 194 -6.25 1.89 -5.39
N PHE A 195 -6.65 2.26 -6.60
CA PHE A 195 -5.81 2.95 -7.59
C PHE A 195 -6.46 4.26 -8.07
N ARG A 196 -7.31 4.88 -7.23
CA ARG A 196 -7.99 6.12 -7.59
C ARG A 196 -6.98 7.24 -7.78
N GLY A 197 -7.11 8.00 -8.86
CA GLY A 197 -6.29 9.19 -9.10
C GLY A 197 -4.86 8.85 -9.52
N CYS A 198 -4.61 7.62 -9.99
CA CYS A 198 -3.32 7.26 -10.57
C CYS A 198 -3.21 7.86 -11.97
N ASP A 199 -2.73 9.11 -12.03
CA ASP A 199 -2.73 9.94 -13.23
C ASP A 199 -1.81 9.44 -14.35
N ALA A 200 -0.76 8.70 -13.99
CA ALA A 200 0.16 8.05 -14.92
C ALA A 200 -0.26 6.64 -15.36
N LEU A 201 -1.34 6.07 -14.80
CA LEU A 201 -1.68 4.67 -15.01
C LEU A 201 -2.21 4.40 -16.42
N GLU A 202 -1.42 3.69 -17.23
CA GLU A 202 -1.74 3.36 -18.63
C GLU A 202 -2.37 1.98 -18.78
N SER A 203 -1.98 1.03 -17.93
CA SER A 203 -2.42 -0.37 -18.03
C SER A 203 -2.50 -1.08 -16.69
N VAL A 204 -3.50 -1.96 -16.59
CA VAL A 204 -3.70 -2.86 -15.44
C VAL A 204 -3.93 -4.27 -15.94
N LEU A 205 -3.19 -5.24 -15.39
CA LEU A 205 -3.34 -6.65 -15.70
C LEU A 205 -3.88 -7.40 -14.48
N PHE A 206 -5.07 -7.98 -14.61
CA PHE A 206 -5.77 -8.66 -13.54
C PHE A 206 -5.57 -10.18 -13.58
N PRO A 207 -5.57 -10.87 -12.43
CA PRO A 207 -5.54 -12.32 -12.39
C PRO A 207 -6.95 -12.91 -12.63
N PRO A 208 -7.06 -14.12 -13.21
CA PRO A 208 -8.35 -14.73 -13.54
C PRO A 208 -9.20 -15.07 -12.30
N GLY A 209 -8.56 -15.20 -11.13
CA GLY A 209 -9.20 -15.51 -9.86
C GLY A 209 -9.77 -14.31 -9.11
N LEU A 210 -9.81 -13.12 -9.71
CA LEU A 210 -10.35 -11.92 -9.06
C LEU A 210 -11.87 -12.04 -8.86
N GLU A 211 -12.33 -11.85 -7.62
CA GLU A 211 -13.73 -12.00 -7.21
C GLU A 211 -14.43 -10.64 -7.03
N GLN A 212 -13.70 -9.63 -6.54
CA GLN A 212 -14.27 -8.33 -6.19
C GLN A 212 -13.38 -7.15 -6.61
N ILE A 213 -14.02 -6.15 -7.22
CA ILE A 213 -13.48 -4.80 -7.47
C ILE A 213 -14.40 -3.80 -6.76
N GLY A 214 -13.85 -3.08 -5.77
CA GLY A 214 -14.56 -2.09 -4.98
C GLY A 214 -15.00 -0.83 -5.75
N HIS A 215 -15.68 0.07 -5.06
CA HIS A 215 -16.11 1.36 -5.64
C HIS A 215 -14.90 2.19 -6.07
N SER A 216 -14.99 2.88 -7.21
CA SER A 216 -13.99 3.86 -7.64
C SER A 216 -12.55 3.34 -7.77
N VAL A 217 -12.32 2.03 -7.94
CA VAL A 217 -10.97 1.43 -7.89
C VAL A 217 -9.99 2.07 -8.88
N LEU A 218 -10.45 2.40 -10.09
CA LEU A 218 -9.67 3.06 -11.14
C LEU A 218 -10.31 4.40 -11.55
N SER A 219 -11.07 5.04 -10.66
CA SER A 219 -11.62 6.37 -10.95
C SER A 219 -10.50 7.41 -11.04
N ASP A 220 -10.69 8.45 -11.86
CA ASP A 220 -9.72 9.54 -12.02
C ASP A 220 -8.35 9.06 -12.57
N CYS A 221 -8.35 8.03 -13.42
CA CYS A 221 -7.15 7.53 -14.12
C CYS A 221 -7.17 7.99 -15.60
N PRO A 222 -6.79 9.24 -15.91
CA PRO A 222 -6.94 9.84 -17.24
C PRO A 222 -6.09 9.19 -18.33
N MET A 223 -5.02 8.48 -17.98
CA MET A 223 -4.11 7.83 -18.93
C MET A 223 -4.46 6.38 -19.25
N LEU A 224 -5.45 5.79 -18.57
CA LEU A 224 -5.83 4.39 -18.74
C LEU A 224 -6.48 4.17 -20.11
N VAL A 225 -5.82 3.43 -21.01
CA VAL A 225 -6.27 3.29 -22.41
C VAL A 225 -7.11 2.03 -22.64
N HIS A 226 -6.72 0.93 -22.00
CA HIS A 226 -7.33 -0.38 -22.20
C HIS A 226 -7.41 -1.14 -20.87
N VAL A 227 -8.52 -1.86 -20.70
CA VAL A 227 -8.75 -2.75 -19.56
C VAL A 227 -9.23 -4.11 -20.05
N ASP A 228 -8.49 -5.16 -19.70
CA ASP A 228 -8.89 -6.54 -19.96
C ASP A 228 -9.33 -7.23 -18.66
N LEU A 229 -10.64 -7.47 -18.54
CA LEU A 229 -11.25 -8.29 -17.49
C LEU A 229 -11.88 -9.57 -18.06
N GLY A 230 -11.63 -9.92 -19.33
CA GLY A 230 -12.23 -11.07 -20.00
C GLY A 230 -11.85 -12.41 -19.37
N ALA A 231 -10.68 -12.49 -18.75
CA ALA A 231 -10.23 -13.68 -18.01
C ALA A 231 -10.77 -13.76 -16.56
N CYS A 232 -11.39 -12.69 -16.04
CA CYS A 232 -11.85 -12.61 -14.64
C CYS A 232 -13.19 -13.35 -14.46
N ALA A 233 -13.19 -14.67 -14.61
CA ALA A 233 -14.41 -15.48 -14.61
C ALA A 233 -15.17 -15.51 -13.28
N LEU A 234 -14.57 -15.05 -12.18
CA LEU A 234 -15.21 -14.97 -10.86
C LEU A 234 -15.81 -13.59 -10.55
N LEU A 235 -15.49 -12.55 -11.33
CA LEU A 235 -15.97 -11.20 -11.10
C LEU A 235 -17.43 -11.08 -11.54
N ARG A 236 -18.33 -10.81 -10.58
CA ARG A 236 -19.79 -10.75 -10.80
C ARG A 236 -20.34 -9.34 -10.89
N VAL A 237 -19.72 -8.37 -10.23
CA VAL A 237 -20.28 -7.02 -10.10
C VAL A 237 -19.18 -6.00 -10.37
N PHE A 238 -19.50 -5.01 -11.20
CA PHE A 238 -18.78 -3.74 -11.17
C PHE A 238 -19.47 -2.83 -10.17
N SER A 239 -18.73 -2.41 -9.14
CA SER A 239 -19.21 -1.43 -8.18
C SER A 239 -19.43 -0.05 -8.83
N ASP A 240 -19.93 0.91 -8.07
CA ASP A 240 -20.13 2.27 -8.59
C ASP A 240 -18.79 2.94 -8.94
N TYR A 241 -18.79 3.71 -10.03
CA TYR A 241 -17.68 4.57 -10.45
C TYR A 241 -16.32 3.88 -10.70
N VAL A 242 -16.28 2.56 -10.91
CA VAL A 242 -15.02 1.80 -10.99
C VAL A 242 -14.01 2.40 -11.97
N PHE A 243 -14.46 2.89 -13.13
CA PHE A 243 -13.65 3.54 -14.18
C PHE A 243 -14.12 4.98 -14.46
N SER A 244 -14.76 5.65 -13.50
CA SER A 244 -15.25 7.01 -13.73
C SER A 244 -14.11 7.97 -14.04
N ASN A 245 -14.28 8.88 -15.00
CA ASN A 245 -13.28 9.89 -15.39
C ASN A 245 -11.98 9.28 -15.97
N CYS A 246 -12.05 8.10 -16.56
CA CYS A 246 -10.96 7.52 -17.36
C CYS A 246 -10.97 8.10 -18.79
N SER A 247 -10.50 9.34 -18.94
CA SER A 247 -10.63 10.09 -20.20
C SER A 247 -9.91 9.49 -21.43
N ALA A 248 -8.89 8.65 -21.23
CA ALA A 248 -8.23 7.92 -22.31
C ALA A 248 -8.82 6.54 -22.62
N LEU A 249 -9.75 6.02 -21.81
CA LEU A 249 -10.23 4.64 -21.93
C LEU A 249 -10.97 4.46 -23.25
N ALA A 250 -10.38 3.68 -24.16
CA ALA A 250 -10.87 3.51 -25.52
C ALA A 250 -11.47 2.12 -25.77
N SER A 251 -11.07 1.12 -24.99
CA SER A 251 -11.54 -0.26 -25.15
C SER A 251 -11.51 -1.03 -23.84
N MET A 252 -12.45 -1.97 -23.71
CA MET A 252 -12.59 -2.80 -22.52
C MET A 252 -13.11 -4.20 -22.89
N LEU A 253 -12.55 -5.23 -22.26
CA LEU A 253 -13.12 -6.58 -22.25
C LEU A 253 -13.79 -6.84 -20.91
N PHE A 254 -15.07 -7.19 -20.94
CA PHE A 254 -15.87 -7.43 -19.74
C PHE A 254 -15.77 -8.89 -19.27
N PRO A 255 -15.93 -9.16 -17.96
CA PRO A 255 -16.03 -10.52 -17.44
C PRO A 255 -17.20 -11.31 -18.06
N PRO A 256 -17.03 -12.60 -18.40
CA PRO A 256 -18.07 -13.40 -19.06
C PRO A 256 -19.30 -13.66 -18.19
N HIS A 257 -19.15 -13.57 -16.86
CA HIS A 257 -20.20 -13.86 -15.89
C HIS A 257 -20.62 -12.62 -15.10
N LEU A 258 -20.43 -11.43 -15.66
CA LEU A 258 -20.87 -10.18 -15.05
C LEU A 258 -22.41 -10.17 -14.91
N GLU A 259 -22.90 -9.87 -13.71
CA GLU A 259 -24.32 -9.86 -13.33
C GLU A 259 -24.87 -8.43 -13.21
N ALA A 260 -24.04 -7.48 -12.76
CA ALA A 260 -24.43 -6.08 -12.57
C ALA A 260 -23.28 -5.11 -12.88
N ILE A 261 -23.65 -3.96 -13.46
CA ILE A 261 -22.80 -2.78 -13.60
C ILE A 261 -23.38 -1.66 -12.72
N GLY A 262 -22.58 -1.14 -11.79
CA GLY A 262 -22.97 -0.11 -10.83
C GLY A 262 -23.20 1.27 -11.45
N HIS A 263 -23.69 2.20 -10.63
CA HIS A 263 -23.92 3.58 -11.02
C HIS A 263 -22.61 4.27 -11.43
N GLY A 264 -22.62 4.93 -12.59
CA GLY A 264 -21.46 5.71 -13.04
C GLY A 264 -20.21 4.88 -13.34
N ALA A 265 -20.31 3.54 -13.47
CA ALA A 265 -19.15 2.66 -13.54
C ALA A 265 -18.17 3.02 -14.66
N LEU A 266 -18.65 3.54 -15.79
CA LEU A 266 -17.84 4.07 -16.90
C LEU A 266 -18.19 5.53 -17.23
N SER A 267 -18.66 6.31 -16.24
CA SER A 267 -19.00 7.72 -16.46
C SER A 267 -17.76 8.51 -16.90
N ASP A 268 -17.95 9.53 -17.73
CA ASP A 268 -16.88 10.42 -18.18
C ASP A 268 -15.71 9.68 -18.88
N CYS A 269 -16.04 8.64 -19.66
CA CYS A 269 -15.12 7.90 -20.54
C CYS A 269 -15.34 8.26 -22.03
N PRO A 270 -15.03 9.49 -22.50
CA PRO A 270 -15.39 9.99 -23.83
C PRO A 270 -14.76 9.23 -25.02
N LYS A 271 -13.69 8.46 -24.78
CA LYS A 271 -13.03 7.65 -25.83
C LYS A 271 -13.63 6.25 -25.98
N LEU A 272 -14.44 5.79 -25.03
CA LEU A 272 -15.05 4.46 -25.06
C LEU A 272 -16.27 4.46 -26.00
N ARG A 273 -16.02 4.17 -27.28
CA ARG A 273 -17.06 4.25 -28.34
C ARG A 273 -17.93 3.01 -28.46
N ARG A 274 -17.47 1.88 -27.94
CA ARG A 274 -18.18 0.59 -27.99
C ARG A 274 -17.88 -0.19 -26.72
N ALA A 275 -18.94 -0.66 -26.06
CA ALA A 275 -18.88 -1.67 -25.03
C ALA A 275 -19.52 -2.95 -25.57
N ASP A 276 -18.75 -4.04 -25.66
CA ASP A 276 -19.26 -5.33 -26.10
C ASP A 276 -19.66 -6.18 -24.89
N LEU A 277 -20.96 -6.27 -24.64
CA LEU A 277 -21.54 -7.03 -23.53
C LEU A 277 -22.08 -8.40 -23.98
N SER A 278 -21.84 -8.81 -25.24
CA SER A 278 -22.39 -10.06 -25.79
C SER A 278 -21.92 -11.32 -25.04
N ALA A 279 -20.74 -11.27 -24.43
CA ALA A 279 -20.20 -12.34 -23.59
C ALA A 279 -20.80 -12.38 -22.16
N CYS A 280 -21.47 -11.31 -21.71
CA CYS A 280 -22.00 -11.16 -20.34
C CYS A 280 -23.40 -11.80 -20.21
N ALA A 281 -23.52 -13.11 -20.40
CA ALA A 281 -24.83 -13.80 -20.44
C ALA A 281 -25.65 -13.69 -19.13
N SER A 282 -24.97 -13.38 -18.01
CA SER A 282 -25.59 -13.24 -16.69
C SER A 282 -25.98 -11.80 -16.33
N LEU A 283 -25.73 -10.83 -17.20
CA LEU A 283 -25.98 -9.42 -16.91
C LEU A 283 -27.49 -9.17 -16.78
N ARG A 284 -27.90 -8.56 -15.67
CA ARG A 284 -29.32 -8.22 -15.37
C ARG A 284 -29.52 -6.76 -15.01
N VAL A 285 -28.49 -6.08 -14.51
CA VAL A 285 -28.59 -4.70 -14.00
C VAL A 285 -27.51 -3.84 -14.62
N ILE A 286 -27.91 -2.68 -15.13
CA ILE A 286 -27.02 -1.59 -15.54
C ILE A 286 -27.48 -0.34 -14.79
N GLY A 287 -26.60 0.21 -13.94
CA GLY A 287 -26.86 1.39 -13.14
C GLY A 287 -27.00 2.65 -13.98
N ALA A 288 -27.55 3.72 -13.38
CA ALA A 288 -27.65 5.00 -14.08
C ALA A 288 -26.24 5.57 -14.36
N SER A 289 -26.09 6.25 -15.50
CA SER A 289 -24.82 6.86 -15.96
C SER A 289 -23.66 5.87 -16.12
N ALA A 290 -23.96 4.56 -16.20
CA ALA A 290 -22.98 3.50 -16.40
C ALA A 290 -22.35 3.48 -17.79
#